data_AF-A0A432JEZ9-F1
#
_entry.id   AF-A0A432JEZ9-F1
#
_cell.length_a   1.000
_cell.length_b   1.000
_cell.length_c   1.000
_cell.angle_alpha   90.00
_cell.angle_beta   90.00
_cell.angle_gamma   90.00
#
_symmetry.space_group_name_H-M   'P 1'
#
loop_
_entity.id
_entity.type
_entity.pdbx_description
1 polymer ?
#
loop_
_entity_poly.entity_id
_entity_poly.type
_entity_poly.pdbx_seq_one_letter_code
_entity_poly.pdbx_strand_id
1 'polypeptide(L)'
;MTQEAPQDVESVLTPEVKAMIGVAGEVVESWGTVDVEYLRRFTQAVMDPDPRYWDEEFAKSTHYGAIIVPPIMISYMTQRIRPDAEDAITAAFEE
;
A
#
# COMPACT_ATOMS: atom_id res chain seq x y z
N MET A 1 25.62 -8.38 -30.87
CA MET A 1 26.55 -8.40 -29.72
C MET A 1 25.73 -8.63 -28.48
N THR A 2 25.66 -9.87 -28.00
CA THR A 2 25.08 -10.22 -26.71
C THR A 2 26.11 -9.83 -25.65
N GLN A 3 25.79 -8.84 -24.82
CA GLN A 3 26.62 -8.50 -23.69
C GLN A 3 26.44 -9.62 -22.66
N GLU A 4 27.46 -10.45 -22.47
CA GLU A 4 27.45 -11.46 -21.41
C GLU A 4 27.37 -10.74 -20.07
N ALA A 5 26.44 -11.16 -19.20
CA ALA A 5 26.33 -10.62 -17.86
C ALA A 5 27.67 -10.82 -17.12
N PRO A 6 28.18 -9.83 -16.36
CA PRO A 6 29.41 -9.98 -15.60
C PRO A 6 29.32 -11.22 -14.70
N GLN A 7 30.27 -12.15 -14.86
CA GLN A 7 30.19 -13.49 -14.26
C GLN A 7 30.56 -13.57 -12.77
N ASP A 8 30.95 -12.48 -12.11
CA ASP A 8 31.29 -12.48 -10.68
C ASP A 8 30.95 -11.13 -10.03
N VAL A 9 29.66 -10.89 -9.77
CA VAL A 9 29.25 -9.82 -8.85
C VAL A 9 29.03 -10.42 -7.46
N GLU A 10 29.82 -9.94 -6.49
CA GLU A 10 29.63 -10.28 -5.09
C GLU A 10 28.21 -9.90 -4.66
N SER A 11 27.55 -10.82 -3.95
CA SER A 11 26.15 -10.65 -3.56
C SER A 11 26.01 -9.52 -2.55
N VAL A 12 25.23 -8.49 -2.89
CA VAL A 12 24.89 -7.38 -1.99
C VAL A 12 23.96 -7.78 -0.83
N LEU A 13 23.48 -9.03 -0.83
CA LEU A 13 22.63 -9.56 0.23
C LEU A 13 23.52 -10.10 1.35
N THR A 14 23.50 -9.43 2.50
CA THR A 14 24.19 -9.90 3.69
C THR A 14 23.63 -11.25 4.16
N PRO A 15 24.37 -12.04 4.97
CA PRO A 15 23.85 -13.26 5.56
C PRO A 15 22.52 -13.05 6.30
N GLU A 16 22.37 -11.92 6.99
CA GLU A 16 21.16 -11.55 7.72
C GLU A 16 19.97 -11.35 6.77
N VAL A 17 20.16 -10.61 5.66
CA VAL A 17 19.11 -10.41 4.65
C VAL A 17 18.72 -11.73 3.97
N LYS A 18 19.70 -12.59 3.66
CA LYS A 18 19.43 -13.92 3.08
C LYS A 18 18.61 -14.80 4.03
N ALA A 19 18.87 -14.71 5.33
CA ALA A 19 18.12 -15.46 6.35
C ALA A 19 16.64 -15.04 6.43
N MET A 20 16.29 -13.83 5.98
CA MET A 20 14.90 -13.36 5.94
C MET A 20 14.07 -13.94 4.78
N ILE A 21 14.69 -14.58 3.79
CA ILE A 21 13.97 -15.16 2.65
C ILE A 21 13.06 -16.29 3.13
N GLY A 22 11.75 -16.18 2.86
CA GLY A 22 10.76 -17.16 3.27
C GLY A 22 10.30 -17.03 4.72
N VAL A 23 10.84 -16.07 5.48
CA VAL A 23 10.31 -15.71 6.80
C VAL A 23 8.98 -14.99 6.61
N ALA A 24 7.92 -15.46 7.27
CA ALA A 24 6.63 -14.80 7.25
C ALA A 24 6.69 -13.52 8.09
N GLY A 25 6.21 -12.41 7.51
CA GLY A 25 6.05 -11.14 8.23
C GLY A 25 4.85 -11.16 9.18
N GLU A 26 4.79 -10.16 10.05
CA GLU A 26 3.65 -9.95 10.93
C GLU A 26 2.40 -9.53 10.15
N VAL A 27 1.23 -9.90 10.66
CA VAL A 27 -0.04 -9.40 10.14
C VAL A 27 -0.26 -8.01 10.70
N VAL A 28 -0.37 -7.02 9.81
CA VAL A 28 -0.68 -5.64 10.18
C VAL A 28 -2.17 -5.39 10.00
N GLU A 29 -2.82 -4.94 11.07
CA GLU A 29 -4.20 -4.45 11.00
C GLU A 29 -4.19 -2.95 10.65
N SER A 30 -4.87 -2.60 9.55
CA SER A 30 -5.04 -1.20 9.17
C SER A 30 -6.02 -0.50 10.12
N TRP A 31 -5.65 0.67 10.64
CA TRP A 31 -6.53 1.41 11.53
C TRP A 31 -7.66 2.16 10.81
N GLY A 32 -8.89 2.00 11.30
CA GLY A 32 -10.06 2.80 10.92
C GLY A 32 -10.84 2.25 9.73
N THR A 33 -11.92 2.94 9.36
CA THR A 33 -12.82 2.52 8.27
C THR A 33 -12.36 3.08 6.93
N VAL A 34 -12.65 2.35 5.85
CA VAL A 34 -12.61 2.89 4.48
C VAL A 34 -14.01 3.36 4.13
N ASP A 35 -14.19 4.67 4.07
CA ASP A 35 -15.48 5.31 3.79
C ASP A 35 -15.41 6.16 2.52
N VAL A 36 -16.55 6.74 2.15
CA VAL A 36 -16.71 7.57 0.95
C VAL A 36 -15.86 8.84 0.98
N GLU A 37 -15.60 9.42 2.16
CA GLU A 37 -14.81 10.64 2.29
C GLU A 37 -13.31 10.34 2.11
N TYR A 38 -12.85 9.23 2.68
CA TYR A 38 -11.49 8.76 2.46
C TYR A 38 -11.29 8.37 0.99
N LEU A 39 -12.24 7.67 0.38
CA LEU A 39 -12.23 7.32 -1.04
C LEU A 39 -12.14 8.57 -1.92
N ARG A 40 -12.95 9.61 -1.64
CA ARG A 40 -12.92 10.90 -2.34
C ARG A 40 -11.54 11.56 -2.28
N ARG A 41 -10.92 11.60 -1.09
CA ARG A 41 -9.58 12.19 -0.92
C ARG A 41 -8.52 11.40 -1.68
N PHE A 42 -8.60 10.07 -1.63
CA PHE A 42 -7.65 9.19 -2.30
C PHE A 42 -7.71 9.35 -3.82
N THR A 43 -8.90 9.22 -4.42
CA THR A 43 -9.09 9.32 -5.89
C THR A 43 -8.68 10.68 -6.43
N GLN A 44 -8.93 11.76 -5.68
CA GLN A 44 -8.45 13.10 -6.02
C GLN A 44 -6.91 13.19 -5.97
N ALA A 45 -6.27 12.63 -4.94
CA ALA A 45 -4.81 12.67 -4.80
C ALA A 45 -4.08 11.90 -5.90
N VAL A 46 -4.64 10.75 -6.33
CA VAL A 46 -4.06 9.94 -7.41
C VAL A 46 -4.59 10.34 -8.80
N MET A 47 -5.49 11.32 -8.87
CA MET A 47 -6.11 11.82 -10.11
C MET A 47 -6.77 10.70 -10.94
N ASP A 48 -7.34 9.68 -10.30
CA ASP A 48 -8.04 8.59 -10.98
C ASP A 48 -9.53 8.97 -11.16
N PRO A 49 -9.98 9.25 -12.40
CA PRO A 49 -11.31 9.79 -12.66
C PRO A 49 -12.39 8.71 -12.74
N ASP A 50 -12.07 7.43 -12.50
CA ASP A 50 -13.01 6.36 -12.78
C ASP A 50 -14.31 6.48 -11.96
N PRO A 51 -15.49 6.53 -12.64
CA PRO A 51 -16.77 6.74 -11.98
C PRO A 51 -17.17 5.60 -11.04
N ARG A 52 -16.56 4.40 -11.14
CA ARG A 52 -16.81 3.27 -10.23
C ARG A 52 -16.55 3.59 -8.75
N TYR A 53 -15.81 4.66 -8.48
CA TYR A 53 -15.44 5.06 -7.12
C TYR A 53 -16.38 6.10 -6.51
N TRP A 54 -17.30 6.68 -7.27
CA TRP A 54 -18.19 7.75 -6.73
C TRP A 54 -19.58 7.83 -7.36
N ASP A 55 -19.80 7.29 -8.56
CA ASP A 55 -21.10 7.26 -9.24
C ASP A 55 -21.81 5.94 -8.95
N GLU A 56 -22.82 5.98 -8.08
CA GLU A 56 -23.57 4.80 -7.68
C GLU A 56 -24.31 4.12 -8.84
N GLU A 57 -24.85 4.90 -9.78
CA GLU A 57 -25.61 4.38 -10.91
C GLU A 57 -24.67 3.69 -11.91
N PHE A 58 -23.50 4.30 -12.17
CA PHE A 58 -22.45 3.64 -12.94
C PHE A 58 -21.99 2.35 -12.26
N ALA A 59 -21.71 2.41 -10.96
CA ALA A 59 -21.17 1.27 -10.22
C ALA A 59 -22.12 0.06 -10.18
N LYS A 60 -23.43 0.29 -10.03
CA LYS A 60 -24.49 -0.74 -10.14
C LYS A 60 -24.49 -1.46 -11.50
N SER A 61 -24.10 -0.77 -12.57
CA SER A 61 -24.01 -1.36 -13.91
C SER A 61 -22.77 -2.25 -14.12
N THR A 62 -21.81 -2.20 -13.20
CA THR A 62 -20.58 -3.00 -13.28
C THR A 62 -20.73 -4.37 -12.64
N HIS A 63 -19.75 -5.25 -12.86
CA HIS A 63 -19.68 -6.56 -12.20
C HIS A 63 -19.77 -6.51 -10.67
N TYR A 64 -19.31 -5.41 -10.05
CA TYR A 64 -19.29 -5.26 -8.60
C TYR A 64 -20.66 -4.86 -8.03
N GLY A 65 -21.53 -4.25 -8.83
CA GLY A 65 -22.87 -3.84 -8.41
C GLY A 65 -22.92 -2.73 -7.34
N ALA A 66 -21.77 -2.18 -6.94
CA ALA A 66 -21.63 -1.18 -5.88
C ALA A 66 -20.33 -0.39 -6.07
N ILE A 67 -20.23 0.74 -5.38
CA ILE A 67 -18.99 1.52 -5.28
C ILE A 67 -17.88 0.61 -4.72
N ILE A 68 -16.73 0.65 -5.39
CA ILE A 68 -15.51 -0.01 -4.91
C ILE A 68 -14.41 1.03 -4.70
N VAL A 69 -13.28 0.56 -4.19
CA VAL A 69 -12.08 1.38 -4.06
C VAL A 69 -11.09 1.06 -5.19
N PRO A 70 -10.18 1.99 -5.57
CA PRO A 70 -9.07 1.69 -6.45
C PRO A 70 -8.24 0.51 -5.88
N PRO A 71 -7.87 -0.50 -6.68
CA PRO A 71 -7.12 -1.66 -6.17
C PRO A 71 -5.80 -1.28 -5.49
N ILE A 72 -5.14 -0.21 -5.94
CA ILE A 72 -3.90 0.29 -5.37
C ILE A 72 -4.06 0.86 -3.95
N MET A 73 -5.28 1.21 -3.54
CA MET A 73 -5.53 1.80 -2.22
C MET A 73 -5.05 0.91 -1.07
N ILE A 74 -5.06 -0.41 -1.24
CA ILE A 74 -4.58 -1.35 -0.20
C ILE A 74 -3.13 -1.10 0.21
N SER A 75 -2.26 -0.62 -0.71
CA SER A 75 -0.87 -0.31 -0.38
C SER A 75 -0.71 0.88 0.55
N TYR A 76 -1.76 1.70 0.71
CA TYR A 76 -1.81 2.85 1.63
C TYR A 76 -2.51 2.52 2.95
N MET A 77 -3.23 1.40 3.02
CA MET A 77 -3.96 1.01 4.23
C MET A 77 -3.02 0.53 5.34
N THR A 78 -1.95 -0.18 4.97
CA THR A 78 -0.99 -0.74 5.94
C THR A 78 -0.20 0.32 6.73
N GLN A 79 -0.21 1.57 6.29
CA GLN A 79 0.45 2.70 6.95
C GLN A 79 -0.49 3.51 7.86
N ARG A 80 -1.76 3.11 8.01
CA ARG A 80 -2.72 3.81 8.87
C ARG A 80 -2.44 3.45 10.33
N ILE A 81 -1.60 4.28 10.96
CA ILE A 81 -1.24 4.20 12.37
C ILE A 81 -2.41 4.72 13.23
N ARG A 82 -2.62 4.11 14.40
CA ARG A 82 -3.64 4.56 15.34
C ARG A 82 -3.26 5.91 15.95
N PRO A 83 -4.22 6.78 16.34
CA PRO A 83 -3.90 8.04 17.00
C PRO A 83 -3.16 7.90 18.33
N ASP A 84 -3.28 6.74 18.99
CA ASP A 84 -2.63 6.38 20.25
C ASP A 84 -1.37 5.52 20.07
N ALA A 85 -1.00 5.17 18.83
CA ALA A 85 0.23 4.44 18.57
C ALA A 85 1.45 5.37 18.64
N GLU A 86 2.59 4.79 19.00
CA GLU A 86 3.87 5.47 19.06
C GLU A 86 4.22 6.06 17.69
N ASP A 87 4.46 7.37 17.66
CA ASP A 87 4.86 8.06 16.44
C ASP A 87 6.37 7.96 16.27
N ALA A 88 6.79 7.17 15.27
CA ALA A 88 8.20 7.00 14.95
C ALA A 88 8.92 8.33 14.64
N ILE A 89 8.19 9.34 14.15
CA ILE A 89 8.76 10.68 13.93
C ILE A 89 9.02 11.37 15.26
N THR A 90 8.02 11.44 16.15
CA THR A 90 8.18 12.00 17.50
C THR A 90 9.30 11.30 18.26
N ALA A 91 9.34 9.95 18.27
CA ALA A 91 10.37 9.17 18.94
C ALA A 91 11.78 9.50 18.44
N ALA A 92 11.95 9.73 17.13
CA ALA A 92 13.24 10.09 16.54
C ALA A 92 13.77 11.48 16.96
N PHE A 93 12.95 12.34 17.57
CA PHE A 93 13.36 13.65 18.10
C PHE A 93 13.60 13.65 19.62
N GLU A 94 13.39 12.53 20.32
CA GLU A 94 13.62 12.40 21.77
C GLU A 94 15.00 11.81 22.13
N GLU A 95 15.75 11.30 21.15
CA GLU A 95 17.17 10.90 21.25
C GLU A 95 18.15 12.06 20.97
#